data_AF-A0A089PC68-F1
#
_entry.id   AF-A0A089PC68-F1
#
_cell.length_a   1.000
_cell.length_b   1.000
_cell.length_c   1.000
_cell.angle_alpha   90.00
_cell.angle_beta   90.00
_cell.angle_gamma   90.00
#
_symmetry.space_group_name_H-M   'P 1'
#
loop_
_entity.id
_entity.type
_entity.pdbx_description
1 polymer ?
#
loop_
_entity_poly.entity_id
_entity_poly.type
_entity_poly.pdbx_seq_one_letter_code
_entity_poly.pdbx_strand_id
1 'polypeptide(L)'
;MNLIQTINKKPPHLISSEEGFSIIELTFVVLILGILGSLGIGNITKWTKLAKIDEAMTIMNNSLIECLASTRSGTDPETVSPPSSVIDNNRLSPTGYKVKTDKDKCSEFYITPISSDEKILFEMGYEITSNNQVTKISDPADNQASLNRCKRWGGPNCGPSQLQKDKWAYQKEYDKKSKKCETDFSNFRLGPPKGSGLRNRWDVSIDTQGCTLATCSTEYCSVETWLYKGDIVSNEDEYKQKQEEDLGKECSAAILAQKATEFSGAMSSSQLNSCVRAGQPEVTYYFCLGDKKNDEDDMNACISANEAKIIQQQEDECSFNRNEARLANPKAHDGKYGPHPGPGTCGETFWMCDEIQYTTESEYNNSNCANTGGGNGGGGNGGGGNGGGGNNCAGDCPTHAQCLAKSDGPKFLINMWCKQGSGLSNDPLCHGSGYRSCMGF
;
A
#
# COMPACT_ATOMS: atom_id res chain seq x y z
N MET A 1 35.26 -65.78 15.54
CA MET A 1 34.42 -66.63 16.41
C MET A 1 33.09 -66.82 15.71
N ASN A 2 32.93 -67.95 15.04
CA ASN A 2 31.71 -68.37 14.35
C ASN A 2 30.90 -69.26 15.30
N LEU A 3 29.65 -68.90 15.57
CA LEU A 3 28.68 -69.78 16.23
C LEU A 3 27.43 -69.81 15.37
N ILE A 4 27.44 -70.71 14.39
CA ILE A 4 26.29 -71.11 13.60
C ILE A 4 25.48 -72.06 14.49
N GLN A 5 24.34 -71.61 15.02
CA GLN A 5 23.37 -72.49 15.65
C GLN A 5 22.52 -73.16 14.58
N THR A 6 22.75 -74.45 14.39
CA THR A 6 21.95 -75.35 13.55
C THR A 6 20.58 -75.54 14.19
N ILE A 7 19.55 -74.92 13.62
CA ILE A 7 18.16 -75.16 14.01
C ILE A 7 17.75 -76.54 13.48
N ASN A 8 17.63 -77.51 14.38
CA ASN A 8 17.03 -78.81 14.11
C ASN A 8 15.54 -78.60 13.77
N LYS A 9 15.21 -78.60 12.47
CA LYS A 9 13.83 -78.66 11.99
C LYS A 9 13.24 -80.03 12.33
N LYS A 10 12.46 -80.08 13.42
CA LYS A 10 11.56 -81.19 13.69
C LYS A 10 10.51 -81.23 12.55
N PRO A 11 10.28 -82.38 11.89
CA PRO A 11 9.31 -82.46 10.80
C PRO A 11 7.91 -82.11 11.32
N PRO A 12 7.09 -81.39 10.53
CA PRO A 12 5.70 -81.11 10.90
C PRO A 12 4.96 -82.45 10.96
N HIS A 13 4.38 -82.75 12.13
CA HIS A 13 3.39 -83.81 12.24
C HIS A 13 2.22 -83.43 11.33
N LEU A 14 2.09 -84.15 10.22
CA LEU A 14 0.90 -84.14 9.39
C LEU A 14 -0.25 -84.67 10.25
N ILE A 15 -1.18 -83.77 10.60
CA ILE A 15 -2.41 -84.11 11.30
C ILE A 15 -3.24 -84.95 10.31
N SER A 16 -3.43 -86.23 10.64
CA SER A 16 -4.28 -87.16 9.88
C SER A 16 -5.72 -86.64 9.86
N SER A 17 -6.31 -86.53 8.68
CA SER A 17 -7.59 -85.85 8.42
C SER A 17 -8.83 -86.71 8.67
N GLU A 18 -8.81 -87.62 9.63
CA GLU A 18 -9.96 -88.51 9.93
C GLU A 18 -10.45 -88.48 11.39
N GLU A 19 -9.94 -87.58 12.23
CA GLU A 19 -10.45 -87.39 13.59
C GLU A 19 -11.17 -86.05 13.69
N GLY A 20 -12.51 -86.08 13.65
CA GLY A 20 -13.33 -84.94 14.04
C GLY A 20 -13.12 -84.62 15.51
N PHE A 21 -12.97 -83.33 15.85
CA PHE A 21 -12.86 -82.89 17.24
C PHE A 21 -14.04 -83.41 18.06
N SER A 22 -13.75 -84.05 19.19
CA SER A 22 -14.79 -84.40 20.17
C SER A 22 -15.51 -83.14 20.63
N ILE A 23 -16.84 -83.21 20.81
CA ILE A 23 -17.66 -82.09 21.33
C ILE A 23 -17.06 -81.55 22.64
N ILE A 24 -16.47 -82.41 23.47
CA ILE A 24 -15.84 -82.03 24.74
C ILE A 24 -14.59 -81.19 24.50
N GLU A 25 -13.76 -81.55 23.52
CA GLU A 25 -12.54 -80.82 23.18
C GLU A 25 -12.86 -79.45 22.57
N LEU A 26 -13.85 -79.39 21.67
CA LEU A 26 -14.36 -78.12 21.15
C LEU A 26 -14.89 -77.22 22.27
N THR A 27 -15.66 -77.78 23.21
CA THR A 27 -16.21 -77.04 24.35
C THR A 27 -15.10 -76.46 25.21
N PHE A 28 -14.04 -77.22 25.49
CA PHE A 28 -12.88 -76.74 26.24
C PHE A 28 -12.12 -75.62 25.51
N VAL A 29 -11.88 -75.76 24.21
CA VAL A 29 -11.21 -74.74 23.41
C VAL A 29 -12.02 -73.45 23.36
N VAL A 30 -13.33 -73.53 23.14
CA VAL A 30 -14.22 -72.36 23.13
C VAL A 30 -14.27 -71.69 24.50
N LEU A 31 -14.26 -72.47 25.59
CA LEU A 31 -14.29 -71.93 26.96
C LEU A 31 -12.98 -71.22 27.30
N ILE A 32 -11.82 -71.79 26.94
CA ILE A 32 -10.51 -71.15 27.12
C ILE A 32 -10.40 -69.88 26.26
N LEU A 33 -10.82 -69.93 25.00
CA LEU A 33 -10.84 -68.75 24.12
C LEU A 33 -11.82 -67.68 24.61
N GLY A 34 -12.95 -68.07 25.20
CA GLY A 34 -13.92 -67.15 25.81
C GLY A 34 -13.32 -66.40 27.00
N ILE A 35 -12.62 -67.11 27.90
CA ILE A 35 -11.95 -66.50 29.04
C ILE A 35 -10.81 -65.58 28.56
N LEU A 36 -9.94 -66.04 27.65
CA LEU A 36 -8.85 -65.23 27.11
C LEU A 36 -9.37 -64.02 26.32
N GLY A 37 -10.44 -64.18 25.56
CA GLY A 37 -11.13 -63.11 24.85
C GLY A 37 -11.65 -62.04 25.81
N SER A 38 -12.28 -62.46 26.93
CA SER A 38 -12.80 -61.53 27.95
C SER A 38 -11.70 -60.65 28.58
N LEU A 39 -10.49 -61.19 28.76
CA LEU A 39 -9.34 -60.46 29.30
C LEU A 39 -8.60 -59.64 28.22
N GLY A 40 -8.59 -60.09 26.97
CA GLY A 40 -7.91 -59.44 25.85
C GLY A 40 -8.64 -58.21 25.29
N ILE A 41 -9.97 -58.26 25.20
CA ILE A 41 -10.79 -57.22 24.55
C ILE A 41 -10.63 -55.85 25.24
N GLY A 42 -10.59 -55.82 26.58
CA GLY A 42 -10.40 -54.59 27.35
C GLY A 42 -9.09 -53.87 27.01
N ASN A 43 -8.01 -54.62 26.76
CA ASN A 43 -6.72 -54.04 26.38
C ASN A 43 -6.70 -53.58 24.92
N ILE A 44 -7.29 -54.33 23.99
CA ILE A 44 -7.32 -53.98 22.55
C ILE A 44 -8.02 -52.64 22.30
N THR A 45 -9.13 -52.37 23.00
CA THR A 45 -9.83 -51.07 22.90
C THR A 45 -8.98 -49.91 23.39
N LYS A 46 -8.14 -50.11 24.41
CA LYS A 46 -7.18 -49.10 24.89
C LYS A 46 -6.08 -48.84 23.85
N TRP A 47 -5.51 -49.90 23.25
CA TRP A 47 -4.48 -49.77 22.22
C TRP A 47 -4.97 -49.06 20.97
N THR A 48 -6.19 -49.37 20.52
CA THR A 48 -6.80 -48.69 19.37
C THR A 48 -7.04 -47.20 19.64
N LYS A 49 -7.54 -46.83 20.83
CA LYS A 49 -7.67 -45.42 21.24
C LYS A 49 -6.30 -44.70 21.29
N LEU A 50 -5.26 -45.37 21.78
CA LEU A 50 -3.90 -44.81 21.77
C LEU A 50 -3.34 -44.62 20.35
N ALA A 51 -3.62 -45.56 19.44
CA ALA A 51 -3.22 -45.42 18.03
C ALA A 51 -3.94 -44.24 17.35
N LYS A 52 -5.22 -44.02 17.64
CA LYS A 52 -5.98 -42.85 17.17
C LYS A 52 -5.38 -41.52 17.63
N ILE A 53 -4.82 -41.46 18.84
CA ILE A 53 -4.09 -40.28 19.33
C ILE A 53 -2.84 -40.03 18.48
N ASP A 54 -2.03 -41.07 18.22
CA ASP A 54 -0.81 -40.94 17.42
C ASP A 54 -1.13 -40.53 15.96
N GLU A 55 -2.26 -41.01 15.42
CA GLU A 55 -2.79 -40.59 14.11
C GLU A 55 -3.20 -39.10 14.14
N ALA A 56 -3.98 -38.67 15.14
CA ALA A 56 -4.38 -37.27 15.29
C ALA A 56 -3.15 -36.34 15.43
N MET A 57 -2.13 -36.74 16.19
CA MET A 57 -0.86 -35.99 16.29
C MET A 57 -0.16 -35.85 14.93
N THR A 58 -0.23 -36.87 14.08
CA THR A 58 0.34 -36.83 12.73
C THR A 58 -0.41 -35.82 11.87
N ILE A 59 -1.74 -35.84 11.90
CA ILE A 59 -2.58 -34.86 11.19
C ILE A 59 -2.27 -33.44 11.67
N MET A 60 -2.17 -33.22 12.98
CA MET A 60 -1.84 -31.93 13.59
C MET A 60 -0.44 -31.43 13.23
N ASN A 61 0.56 -32.31 13.13
CA ASN A 61 1.89 -31.91 12.68
C ASN A 61 1.86 -31.46 11.21
N ASN A 62 1.10 -32.15 10.34
CA ASN A 62 0.96 -31.75 8.95
C ASN A 62 0.25 -30.40 8.82
N SER A 63 -0.83 -30.18 9.58
CA SER A 63 -1.54 -28.88 9.57
C SER A 63 -0.65 -27.74 10.07
N LEU A 64 0.17 -27.99 11.11
CA LEU A 64 1.15 -27.03 11.60
C LEU A 64 2.19 -26.67 10.54
N ILE A 65 2.70 -27.64 9.78
CA ILE A 65 3.68 -27.40 8.71
C ILE A 65 3.08 -26.51 7.62
N GLU A 66 1.83 -26.74 7.22
CA GLU A 66 1.13 -25.93 6.21
C GLU A 66 0.83 -24.50 6.70
N CYS A 67 0.44 -24.37 7.96
CA CYS A 67 0.31 -23.07 8.60
C CYS A 67 1.66 -22.32 8.59
N LEU A 68 2.75 -22.96 9.00
CA LEU A 68 4.09 -22.38 8.97
C LEU A 68 4.55 -22.00 7.56
N ALA A 69 4.21 -22.80 6.55
CA ALA A 69 4.50 -22.47 5.17
C ALA A 69 3.76 -21.19 4.75
N SER A 70 2.46 -21.10 5.08
CA SER A 70 1.62 -19.94 4.78
C SER A 70 2.12 -18.66 5.47
N THR A 71 2.54 -18.76 6.74
CA THR A 71 3.08 -17.61 7.47
C THR A 71 4.45 -17.17 6.93
N ARG A 72 5.31 -18.11 6.52
CA ARG A 72 6.59 -17.80 5.87
C ARG A 72 6.41 -17.12 4.51
N SER A 73 5.30 -17.35 3.83
CA SER A 73 4.92 -16.63 2.60
C SER A 73 4.38 -15.22 2.87
N GLY A 74 4.37 -14.75 4.11
CA GLY A 74 3.94 -13.39 4.49
C GLY A 74 2.47 -13.28 4.88
N THR A 75 1.74 -14.41 4.95
CA THR A 75 0.34 -14.40 5.38
C THR A 75 0.25 -14.26 6.91
N ASP A 76 -0.69 -13.45 7.40
CA ASP A 76 -0.88 -13.32 8.83
C ASP A 76 -1.54 -14.60 9.42
N PRO A 77 -0.91 -15.28 10.40
CA PRO A 77 -1.48 -16.48 11.04
C PRO A 77 -2.87 -16.26 11.65
N GLU A 78 -3.24 -15.03 12.02
CA GLU A 78 -4.59 -14.72 12.53
C GLU A 78 -5.67 -14.77 11.46
N THR A 79 -5.28 -14.61 10.18
CA THR A 79 -6.22 -14.50 9.06
C THR A 79 -6.36 -15.80 8.27
N VAL A 80 -5.43 -16.75 8.45
CA VAL A 80 -5.38 -18.00 7.69
C VAL A 80 -5.71 -19.19 8.58
N SER A 81 -6.41 -20.17 8.01
CA SER A 81 -6.68 -21.48 8.61
C SER A 81 -5.87 -22.54 7.87
N PRO A 82 -5.49 -23.66 8.53
CA PRO A 82 -4.89 -24.77 7.80
C PRO A 82 -5.87 -25.27 6.73
N PRO A 83 -5.36 -25.71 5.56
CA PRO A 83 -6.22 -26.10 4.46
C PRO A 83 -7.07 -27.31 4.84
N SER A 84 -8.35 -27.30 4.44
CA SER A 84 -9.30 -28.39 4.71
C SER A 84 -8.86 -29.72 4.08
N SER A 85 -8.06 -29.66 3.01
CA SER A 85 -7.41 -30.83 2.41
C SER A 85 -6.45 -31.54 3.36
N VAL A 86 -5.91 -30.84 4.38
CA VAL A 86 -4.94 -31.38 5.35
C VAL A 86 -5.60 -31.72 6.67
N ILE A 87 -6.49 -30.85 7.15
CA ILE A 87 -7.23 -31.08 8.39
C ILE A 87 -8.65 -30.53 8.29
N ASP A 88 -9.63 -31.40 8.52
CA ASP A 88 -11.04 -31.05 8.66
C ASP A 88 -11.74 -32.04 9.61
N ASN A 89 -13.01 -31.79 9.92
CA ASN A 89 -13.77 -32.68 10.79
C ASN A 89 -14.00 -34.07 10.20
N ASN A 90 -14.00 -34.23 8.86
CA ASN A 90 -14.17 -35.53 8.21
C ASN A 90 -12.93 -36.41 8.42
N ARG A 91 -11.73 -35.82 8.32
CA ARG A 91 -10.45 -36.49 8.57
C ARG A 91 -10.19 -36.75 10.05
N LEU A 92 -10.67 -35.87 10.93
CA LEU A 92 -10.50 -36.03 12.38
C LEU A 92 -11.50 -37.01 13.00
N SER A 93 -12.71 -37.13 12.44
CA SER A 93 -13.78 -37.96 13.02
C SER A 93 -13.39 -39.43 13.29
N PRO A 94 -12.68 -40.14 12.38
CA PRO A 94 -12.21 -41.51 12.63
C PRO A 94 -11.29 -41.64 13.87
N THR A 95 -10.52 -40.59 14.16
CA THR A 95 -9.61 -40.53 15.31
C THR A 95 -10.31 -40.17 16.62
N GLY A 96 -11.61 -39.82 16.56
CA GLY A 96 -12.39 -39.41 17.73
C GLY A 96 -12.22 -37.93 18.10
N TYR A 97 -11.69 -37.11 17.20
CA TYR A 97 -11.46 -35.68 17.40
C TYR A 97 -12.32 -34.83 16.46
N LYS A 98 -12.51 -33.57 16.84
CA LYS A 98 -13.07 -32.50 16.01
C LYS A 98 -12.26 -31.22 16.22
N VAL A 99 -12.27 -30.33 15.23
CA VAL A 99 -11.74 -28.98 15.39
C VAL A 99 -12.52 -28.27 16.48
N LYS A 100 -11.82 -27.60 17.39
CA LYS A 100 -12.42 -26.83 18.47
C LYS A 100 -13.00 -25.54 17.89
N THR A 101 -14.25 -25.22 18.26
CA THR A 101 -14.93 -23.99 17.86
C THR A 101 -14.08 -22.78 18.24
N ASP A 102 -14.02 -21.78 17.35
CA ASP A 102 -13.29 -20.52 17.52
C ASP A 102 -11.76 -20.67 17.64
N LYS A 103 -11.21 -21.87 17.42
CA LYS A 103 -9.77 -22.18 17.43
C LYS A 103 -9.37 -22.97 16.18
N ASP A 104 -9.73 -22.43 15.02
CA ASP A 104 -9.52 -23.01 13.70
C ASP A 104 -8.52 -22.21 12.83
N LYS A 105 -7.79 -21.27 13.44
CA LYS A 105 -6.82 -20.39 12.76
C LYS A 105 -5.39 -20.88 12.97
N CYS A 106 -4.49 -20.52 12.09
CA CYS A 106 -3.07 -20.90 12.23
C CYS A 106 -2.40 -20.23 13.44
N SER A 107 -2.87 -19.06 13.87
CA SER A 107 -2.41 -18.41 15.11
C SER A 107 -2.81 -19.22 16.35
N GLU A 108 -3.91 -19.96 16.29
CA GLU A 108 -4.44 -20.75 17.40
C GLU A 108 -5.33 -21.87 16.86
N PHE A 109 -4.78 -23.09 16.76
CA PHE A 109 -5.48 -24.25 16.22
C PHE A 109 -5.57 -25.37 17.24
N TYR A 110 -6.79 -25.80 17.56
CA TYR A 110 -7.03 -26.84 18.57
C TYR A 110 -7.98 -27.91 18.05
N ILE A 111 -7.72 -29.16 18.47
CA ILE A 111 -8.66 -30.26 18.35
C ILE A 111 -9.07 -30.74 19.73
N THR A 112 -10.33 -31.11 19.86
CA THR A 112 -10.92 -31.60 21.10
C THR A 112 -11.61 -32.94 20.85
N PRO A 113 -11.67 -33.86 21.83
CA PRO A 113 -12.41 -35.10 21.68
C PRO A 113 -13.88 -34.85 21.28
N ILE A 114 -14.43 -35.71 20.42
CA ILE A 114 -15.84 -35.62 19.99
C ILE A 114 -16.77 -35.84 21.18
N SER A 115 -16.45 -36.85 21.99
CA SER A 115 -17.18 -37.20 23.21
C SER A 115 -16.43 -36.69 24.43
N SER A 116 -17.15 -36.00 25.31
CA SER A 116 -16.65 -35.55 26.62
C SER A 116 -16.38 -36.71 27.59
N ASP A 117 -16.95 -37.89 27.34
CA ASP A 117 -16.82 -39.05 28.22
C ASP A 117 -15.50 -39.82 27.98
N GLU A 118 -14.73 -39.44 26.95
CA GLU A 118 -13.49 -40.14 26.61
C GLU A 118 -12.33 -39.80 27.55
N LYS A 119 -12.08 -40.70 28.50
CA LYS A 119 -11.03 -40.55 29.52
C LYS A 119 -9.59 -40.75 29.00
N ILE A 120 -9.40 -41.08 27.73
CA ILE A 120 -8.07 -41.35 27.14
C ILE A 120 -7.68 -40.23 26.15
N LEU A 121 -8.63 -39.79 25.32
CA LEU A 121 -8.42 -38.70 24.38
C LEU A 121 -8.32 -37.37 25.15
N PHE A 122 -7.59 -36.41 24.62
CA PHE A 122 -7.27 -35.18 25.35
C PHE A 122 -7.16 -34.01 24.38
N GLU A 123 -7.44 -32.79 24.85
CA GLU A 123 -7.35 -31.61 23.99
C GLU A 123 -5.90 -31.33 23.61
N MET A 124 -5.64 -31.09 22.33
CA MET A 124 -4.31 -30.74 21.84
C MET A 124 -4.40 -29.68 20.74
N GLY A 125 -3.42 -28.80 20.72
CA GLY A 125 -3.37 -27.68 19.80
C GLY A 125 -1.96 -27.17 19.59
N TYR A 126 -1.86 -26.16 18.74
CA TYR A 126 -0.67 -25.34 18.60
C TYR A 126 -1.04 -23.87 18.43
N GLU A 127 -0.10 -23.02 18.79
CA GLU A 127 -0.15 -21.58 18.59
C GLU A 127 1.08 -21.16 17.78
N ILE A 128 0.86 -20.29 16.79
CA ILE A 128 1.92 -19.69 16.00
C ILE A 128 1.89 -18.18 16.27
N THR A 129 2.94 -17.67 16.89
CA THR A 129 3.06 -16.23 17.15
C THR A 129 3.39 -15.46 15.87
N SER A 130 3.23 -14.13 15.87
CA SER A 130 3.62 -13.28 14.73
C SER A 130 5.09 -13.42 14.36
N ASN A 131 5.93 -13.83 15.32
CA ASN A 131 7.36 -14.08 15.16
C ASN A 131 7.67 -15.49 14.64
N ASN A 132 6.66 -16.22 14.13
CA ASN A 132 6.78 -17.60 13.64
C ASN A 132 7.28 -18.61 14.69
N GLN A 133 7.11 -18.31 15.98
CA GLN A 133 7.40 -19.28 17.04
C GLN A 133 6.19 -20.19 17.25
N VAL A 134 6.46 -21.48 17.42
CA VAL A 134 5.42 -22.49 17.59
C VAL A 134 5.41 -22.97 19.02
N THR A 135 4.25 -22.92 19.64
CA THR A 135 4.00 -23.52 20.95
C THR A 135 2.97 -24.63 20.79
N LYS A 136 3.39 -25.88 21.03
CA LYS A 136 2.46 -27.01 21.12
C LYS A 136 1.87 -27.07 22.52
N ILE A 137 0.56 -27.21 22.63
CA ILE A 137 -0.19 -27.15 23.89
C ILE A 137 -1.13 -28.35 23.96
N SER A 138 -1.30 -28.92 25.15
CA SER A 138 -2.29 -29.98 25.37
C SER A 138 -2.71 -30.02 26.83
N ASP A 139 -3.98 -30.36 27.09
CA ASP A 139 -4.53 -30.56 28.42
C ASP A 139 -4.80 -32.06 28.62
N PRO A 140 -4.12 -32.76 29.55
CA PRO A 140 -4.25 -34.22 29.70
C PRO A 140 -5.65 -34.62 30.18
N ALA A 141 -6.11 -35.81 29.79
CA ALA A 141 -7.27 -36.43 30.43
C ALA A 141 -6.89 -37.10 31.77
N ASP A 142 -7.90 -37.49 32.55
CA ASP A 142 -7.78 -38.11 33.89
C ASP A 142 -7.14 -39.52 33.92
N ASN A 143 -6.39 -39.91 32.88
CA ASN A 143 -5.78 -41.23 32.74
C ASN A 143 -4.26 -41.15 32.53
N GLN A 144 -3.50 -41.98 33.26
CA GLN A 144 -2.04 -42.06 33.16
C GLN A 144 -1.52 -42.33 31.73
N ALA A 145 -2.24 -43.11 30.93
CA ALA A 145 -1.86 -43.38 29.55
C ALA A 145 -2.02 -42.15 28.64
N SER A 146 -3.02 -41.30 28.94
CA SER A 146 -3.23 -40.00 28.28
C SER A 146 -2.09 -39.05 28.58
N LEU A 147 -1.65 -38.97 29.85
CA LEU A 147 -0.55 -38.11 30.28
C LEU A 147 0.75 -38.33 29.49
N ASN A 148 1.14 -39.58 29.25
CA ASN A 148 2.35 -39.89 28.47
C ASN A 148 2.26 -39.38 27.03
N ARG A 149 1.07 -39.45 26.42
CA ARG A 149 0.83 -38.96 25.06
C ARG A 149 0.73 -37.44 25.03
N CYS A 150 0.09 -36.83 26.01
CA CYS A 150 0.07 -35.38 26.21
C CYS A 150 1.48 -34.81 26.33
N LYS A 151 2.36 -35.43 27.16
CA LYS A 151 3.78 -35.05 27.25
C LYS A 151 4.54 -35.25 25.94
N ARG A 152 4.20 -36.24 25.11
CA ARG A 152 4.82 -36.41 23.77
C ARG A 152 4.43 -35.30 22.80
N TRP A 153 3.23 -34.76 22.90
CA TRP A 153 2.77 -33.65 22.06
C TRP A 153 3.21 -32.28 22.59
N GLY A 154 2.75 -31.91 23.78
CA GLY A 154 2.98 -30.60 24.38
C GLY A 154 4.31 -30.47 25.11
N GLY A 155 5.02 -31.57 25.40
CA GLY A 155 6.27 -31.52 26.16
C GLY A 155 6.04 -30.90 27.54
N PRO A 156 6.78 -29.84 27.90
CA PRO A 156 6.55 -29.04 29.12
C PRO A 156 5.17 -28.36 29.18
N ASN A 157 4.50 -28.20 28.04
CA ASN A 157 3.20 -27.53 27.91
C ASN A 157 2.01 -28.52 27.98
N CYS A 158 2.24 -29.71 28.50
CA CYS A 158 1.18 -30.66 28.82
C CYS A 158 0.59 -30.33 30.20
N GLY A 159 -0.68 -29.92 30.24
CA GLY A 159 -1.37 -29.45 31.45
C GLY A 159 -0.81 -28.12 31.96
N PRO A 160 -0.73 -27.07 31.12
CA PRO A 160 -0.14 -25.81 31.53
C PRO A 160 -0.96 -25.17 32.64
N SER A 161 -0.24 -24.63 33.64
CA SER A 161 -0.87 -23.88 34.73
C SER A 161 -1.66 -22.67 34.20
N GLN A 162 -2.65 -22.19 34.95
CA GLN A 162 -3.39 -20.98 34.56
C GLN A 162 -2.43 -19.79 34.34
N LEU A 163 -1.44 -19.62 35.22
CA LEU A 163 -0.40 -18.60 35.08
C LEU A 163 0.36 -18.69 33.75
N GLN A 164 0.60 -19.89 33.25
CA GLN A 164 1.27 -20.12 31.97
C GLN A 164 0.36 -19.79 30.79
N LYS A 165 -0.93 -20.19 30.87
CA LYS A 165 -1.95 -19.81 29.88
C LYS A 165 -2.08 -18.29 29.80
N ASP A 166 -2.12 -17.61 30.95
CA ASP A 166 -2.19 -16.16 31.03
C ASP A 166 -0.95 -15.51 30.38
N LYS A 167 0.27 -15.98 30.70
CA LYS A 167 1.51 -15.49 30.09
C LYS A 167 1.51 -15.60 28.56
N TRP A 168 1.00 -16.70 28.00
CA TRP A 168 0.89 -16.86 26.55
C TRP A 168 -0.13 -15.90 25.95
N ALA A 169 -1.29 -15.72 26.59
CA ALA A 169 -2.29 -14.76 26.16
C ALA A 169 -1.73 -13.33 26.13
N TYR A 170 -0.97 -12.94 27.18
CA TYR A 170 -0.27 -11.66 27.21
C TYR A 170 0.76 -11.52 26.10
N GLN A 171 1.63 -12.53 25.89
CA GLN A 171 2.62 -12.49 24.82
C GLN A 171 1.96 -12.36 23.44
N LYS A 172 0.85 -13.06 23.21
CA LYS A 172 0.07 -12.97 21.96
C LYS A 172 -0.48 -11.56 21.74
N GLU A 173 -1.06 -10.95 22.77
CA GLU A 173 -1.57 -9.57 22.67
C GLU A 173 -0.44 -8.56 22.47
N TYR A 174 0.69 -8.74 23.16
CA TYR A 174 1.90 -7.94 23.02
C TYR A 174 2.42 -7.99 21.57
N ASP A 175 2.63 -9.19 21.04
CA ASP A 175 3.11 -9.44 19.68
C ASP A 175 2.19 -8.78 18.63
N LYS A 176 0.87 -8.88 18.83
CA LYS A 176 -0.14 -8.25 17.97
C LYS A 176 -0.03 -6.73 17.98
N LYS A 177 0.05 -6.12 19.17
CA LYS A 177 0.19 -4.66 19.32
C LYS A 177 1.52 -4.16 18.75
N SER A 178 2.60 -4.92 18.97
CA SER A 178 3.94 -4.64 18.44
C SER A 178 3.92 -4.60 16.92
N LYS A 179 3.44 -5.68 16.30
CA LYS A 179 3.31 -5.78 14.84
C LYS A 179 2.47 -4.65 14.27
N LYS A 180 1.34 -4.31 14.91
CA LYS A 180 0.48 -3.21 14.47
C LYS A 180 1.20 -1.86 14.53
N CYS A 181 1.83 -1.53 15.66
CA CYS A 181 2.56 -0.27 15.81
C CYS A 181 3.70 -0.14 14.79
N GLU A 182 4.51 -1.18 14.63
CA GLU A 182 5.61 -1.21 13.65
C GLU A 182 5.11 -1.12 12.21
N THR A 183 4.00 -1.80 11.89
CA THR A 183 3.37 -1.72 10.55
C THR A 183 2.84 -0.33 10.28
N ASP A 184 2.11 0.28 11.23
CA ASP A 184 1.56 1.63 11.09
C ASP A 184 2.68 2.68 10.96
N PHE A 185 3.76 2.52 11.73
CA PHE A 185 4.95 3.38 11.64
C PHE A 185 5.67 3.21 10.28
N SER A 186 5.88 1.97 9.84
CA SER A 186 6.50 1.66 8.55
C SER A 186 5.67 2.21 7.38
N ASN A 187 4.34 2.04 7.43
CA ASN A 187 3.43 2.57 6.42
C ASN A 187 3.47 4.10 6.37
N PHE A 188 3.50 4.78 7.52
CA PHE A 188 3.69 6.23 7.57
C PHE A 188 5.04 6.65 6.97
N ARG A 189 6.11 5.93 7.31
CA ARG A 189 7.47 6.23 6.84
C ARG A 189 7.66 6.02 5.34
N LEU A 190 7.17 4.91 4.80
CA LEU A 190 7.46 4.44 3.44
C LEU A 190 6.31 4.69 2.44
N GLY A 191 5.11 5.01 2.92
CA GLY A 191 3.96 5.29 2.06
C GLY A 191 4.17 6.52 1.18
N PRO A 192 3.52 6.62 0.00
CA PRO A 192 3.54 7.85 -0.82
C PRO A 192 2.40 8.81 -0.40
N PRO A 193 2.67 10.10 -0.12
CA PRO A 193 3.99 10.72 0.01
C PRO A 193 4.70 10.24 1.28
N LYS A 194 6.04 10.14 1.23
CA LYS A 194 6.84 9.71 2.39
C LYS A 194 6.51 10.59 3.60
N GLY A 195 6.23 9.95 4.74
CA GLY A 195 5.77 10.63 5.93
C GLY A 195 6.73 11.71 6.43
N SER A 196 6.16 12.84 6.85
CA SER A 196 6.82 13.95 7.53
C SER A 196 6.01 14.32 8.77
N GLY A 197 6.68 14.49 9.90
CA GLY A 197 6.08 14.87 11.18
C GLY A 197 6.35 13.86 12.30
N LEU A 198 5.62 14.04 13.40
CA LEU A 198 5.73 13.21 14.59
C LEU A 198 4.89 11.94 14.46
N ARG A 199 5.49 10.77 14.75
CA ARG A 199 4.79 9.49 14.84
C ARG A 199 5.38 8.65 15.96
N ASN A 200 4.54 7.91 16.67
CA ASN A 200 5.02 6.99 17.69
C ASN A 200 5.51 5.69 17.05
N ARG A 201 6.60 5.14 17.60
CA ARG A 201 7.10 3.81 17.29
C ARG A 201 7.05 2.91 18.52
N TRP A 202 7.32 1.63 18.31
CA TRP A 202 7.31 0.64 19.38
C TRP A 202 8.44 0.90 20.39
N ASP A 203 8.08 0.86 21.69
CA ASP A 203 9.02 0.99 22.78
C ASP A 203 9.50 -0.40 23.25
N VAL A 204 10.70 -0.77 22.83
CA VAL A 204 11.35 -2.03 23.26
C VAL A 204 11.87 -1.97 24.70
N SER A 205 12.01 -0.79 25.30
CA SER A 205 12.62 -0.63 26.63
C SER A 205 11.68 -1.06 27.77
N ILE A 206 10.37 -0.97 27.55
CA ILE A 206 9.32 -1.35 28.51
C ILE A 206 9.30 -2.88 28.76
N ASP A 207 9.86 -3.68 27.85
CA ASP A 207 9.77 -5.15 27.87
C ASP A 207 10.78 -5.84 28.80
N THR A 208 11.88 -5.16 29.15
CA THR A 208 13.03 -5.82 29.82
C THR A 208 12.87 -6.06 31.33
N GLN A 209 11.75 -5.66 31.95
CA GLN A 209 11.61 -5.66 33.42
C GLN A 209 10.59 -6.67 33.98
N GLY A 210 10.69 -7.95 33.61
CA GLY A 210 10.12 -9.05 34.41
C GLY A 210 8.63 -8.91 34.73
N CYS A 211 7.87 -8.42 33.76
CA CYS A 211 6.53 -7.92 33.96
C CYS A 211 5.51 -9.07 34.13
N THR A 212 4.49 -8.88 34.99
CA THR A 212 3.38 -9.83 35.19
C THR A 212 2.09 -9.25 34.60
N LEU A 213 1.11 -10.07 34.21
CA LEU A 213 -0.14 -9.61 33.56
C LEU A 213 -0.82 -8.42 34.26
N ALA A 214 -0.69 -8.31 35.59
CA ALA A 214 -1.34 -7.27 36.38
C ALA A 214 -0.62 -5.90 36.34
N THR A 215 0.64 -5.84 35.89
CA THR A 215 1.50 -4.65 36.02
C THR A 215 2.01 -4.11 34.70
N CYS A 216 1.70 -4.77 33.57
CA CYS A 216 2.19 -4.34 32.27
C CYS A 216 1.32 -3.19 31.73
N SER A 217 1.94 -2.05 31.43
CA SER A 217 1.27 -0.97 30.69
C SER A 217 0.93 -1.43 29.29
N THR A 218 -0.32 -1.32 28.86
CA THR A 218 -0.74 -1.69 27.49
C THR A 218 -0.38 -0.66 26.42
N GLU A 219 0.25 0.46 26.80
CA GLU A 219 0.64 1.55 25.90
C GLU A 219 2.12 1.41 25.50
N TYR A 220 2.35 0.71 24.38
CA TYR A 220 3.69 0.35 23.92
C TYR A 220 4.13 1.07 22.63
N CYS A 221 3.23 1.82 22.01
CA CYS A 221 3.51 2.65 20.83
C CYS A 221 3.69 4.10 21.29
N SER A 222 4.77 4.36 22.02
CA SER A 222 4.97 5.59 22.81
C SER A 222 6.25 6.34 22.47
N VAL A 223 7.22 5.73 21.77
CA VAL A 223 8.47 6.42 21.43
C VAL A 223 8.17 7.44 20.33
N GLU A 224 8.07 8.70 20.73
CA GLU A 224 7.95 9.83 19.83
C GLU A 224 9.14 9.89 18.86
N THR A 225 8.86 9.77 17.57
CA THR A 225 9.88 9.78 16.52
C THR A 225 9.50 10.79 15.45
N TRP A 226 10.40 11.73 15.18
CA TRP A 226 10.24 12.71 14.12
C TRP A 226 10.75 12.13 12.79
N LEU A 227 9.98 12.34 11.72
CA LEU A 227 10.36 11.95 10.37
C LEU A 227 10.32 13.15 9.43
N TYR A 228 11.24 13.21 8.48
CA TYR A 228 11.20 14.13 7.35
C TYR A 228 11.35 13.36 6.05
N LYS A 229 10.31 13.37 5.21
CA LYS A 229 10.28 12.66 3.92
C LYS A 229 10.74 11.20 4.05
N GLY A 230 10.30 10.52 5.11
CA GLY A 230 10.59 9.10 5.40
C GLY A 230 11.93 8.82 6.10
N ASP A 231 12.76 9.84 6.32
CA ASP A 231 14.00 9.72 7.10
C ASP A 231 13.74 10.09 8.56
N ILE A 232 14.26 9.29 9.48
CA ILE A 232 14.14 9.54 10.92
C ILE A 232 15.13 10.65 11.27
N VAL A 233 14.63 11.70 11.94
CA VAL A 233 15.44 12.80 12.48
C VAL A 233 15.47 12.72 14.00
N SER A 234 16.49 13.29 14.61
CA SER A 234 16.77 13.14 16.04
C SER A 234 15.74 13.82 16.94
N ASN A 235 15.14 14.93 16.48
CA ASN A 235 14.19 15.73 17.25
C ASN A 235 13.41 16.70 16.34
N GLU A 236 12.50 17.48 16.94
CA GLU A 236 11.69 18.49 16.26
C GLU A 236 12.53 19.62 15.62
N ASP A 237 13.67 19.99 16.22
CA ASP A 237 14.52 21.05 15.69
C ASP A 237 15.20 20.63 14.39
N GLU A 238 15.73 19.41 14.31
CA GLU A 238 16.27 18.84 13.08
C GLU A 238 15.18 18.68 12.00
N TYR A 239 13.96 18.30 12.39
CA TYR A 239 12.81 18.27 11.49
C TYR A 239 12.54 19.65 10.87
N LYS A 240 12.48 20.70 11.70
CA LYS A 240 12.30 22.09 11.25
C LYS A 240 13.45 22.55 10.36
N GLN A 241 14.69 22.24 10.73
CA GLN A 241 15.87 22.55 9.92
C GLN A 241 15.79 21.91 8.53
N LYS A 242 15.39 20.64 8.44
CA LYS A 242 15.21 19.94 7.15
C LYS A 242 14.09 20.53 6.32
N GLN A 243 12.98 20.92 6.94
CA GLN A 243 11.92 21.68 6.27
C GLN A 243 12.45 23.00 5.70
N GLU A 244 13.23 23.75 6.48
CA GLU A 244 13.81 25.03 6.06
C GLU A 244 14.83 24.86 4.93
N GLU A 245 15.67 23.82 4.97
CA GLU A 245 16.64 23.51 3.92
C GLU A 245 15.96 23.25 2.58
N ASP A 246 14.89 22.44 2.57
CA ASP A 246 14.17 22.11 1.34
C ASP A 246 13.32 23.27 0.85
N LEU A 247 12.66 24.02 1.73
CA LEU A 247 11.99 25.28 1.34
C LEU A 247 13.00 26.27 0.76
N GLY A 248 14.20 26.36 1.33
CA GLY A 248 15.29 27.17 0.80
C GLY A 248 15.71 26.74 -0.62
N LYS A 249 15.79 25.43 -0.89
CA LYS A 249 16.07 24.90 -2.23
C LYS A 249 14.93 25.19 -3.21
N GLU A 250 13.68 24.99 -2.81
CA GLU A 250 12.51 25.24 -3.66
C GLU A 250 12.35 26.74 -3.97
N CYS A 251 12.61 27.61 -2.98
CA CYS A 251 12.64 29.04 -3.18
C CYS A 251 13.81 29.46 -4.09
N SER A 252 15.00 28.87 -3.88
CA SER A 252 16.16 29.11 -4.76
C SER A 252 15.88 28.67 -6.20
N ALA A 253 15.20 27.54 -6.39
CA ALA A 253 14.79 27.05 -7.69
C ALA A 253 13.77 27.99 -8.36
N ALA A 254 12.81 28.54 -7.60
CA ALA A 254 11.87 29.54 -8.13
C ALA A 254 12.55 30.86 -8.51
N ILE A 255 13.52 31.31 -7.71
CA ILE A 255 14.35 32.49 -8.05
C ILE A 255 15.16 32.21 -9.32
N LEU A 256 15.76 31.03 -9.47
CA LEU A 256 16.47 30.63 -10.69
C LEU A 256 15.54 30.52 -11.91
N ALA A 257 14.32 30.06 -11.72
CA ALA A 257 13.32 30.03 -12.79
C ALA A 257 12.95 31.45 -13.26
N GLN A 258 12.81 32.41 -12.33
CA GLN A 258 12.61 33.83 -12.71
C GLN A 258 13.85 34.45 -13.33
N LYS A 259 15.05 33.99 -12.96
CA LYS A 259 16.27 34.41 -13.66
C LYS A 259 16.26 33.99 -15.12
N ALA A 260 15.73 32.81 -15.43
CA ALA A 260 15.65 32.30 -16.80
C ALA A 260 14.62 33.02 -17.68
N THR A 261 13.66 33.77 -17.10
CA THR A 261 12.68 34.56 -17.86
C THR A 261 13.16 35.97 -18.17
N GLU A 262 14.36 36.36 -17.72
CA GLU A 262 14.87 37.73 -17.81
C GLU A 262 13.89 38.77 -17.22
N PHE A 263 13.07 38.35 -16.24
CA PHE A 263 12.06 39.20 -15.63
C PHE A 263 12.65 40.47 -14.98
N SER A 264 11.95 41.59 -15.13
CA SER A 264 12.28 42.86 -14.48
C SER A 264 11.06 43.37 -13.71
N GLY A 265 11.21 43.58 -12.40
CA GLY A 265 10.14 44.03 -11.52
C GLY A 265 10.21 43.44 -10.12
N ALA A 266 9.26 43.86 -9.28
CA ALA A 266 9.07 43.33 -7.93
C ALA A 266 8.13 42.11 -7.97
N MET A 267 8.48 41.07 -7.22
CA MET A 267 7.66 39.87 -7.05
C MET A 267 7.63 39.48 -5.58
N SER A 268 6.44 39.29 -5.02
CA SER A 268 6.30 38.88 -3.64
C SER A 268 6.57 37.38 -3.46
N SER A 269 6.87 36.97 -2.23
CA SER A 269 7.14 35.57 -1.91
C SER A 269 5.93 34.67 -2.15
N SER A 270 4.70 35.22 -2.12
CA SER A 270 3.48 34.47 -2.49
C SER A 270 3.36 34.27 -3.99
N GLN A 271 3.82 35.21 -4.81
CA GLN A 271 3.91 35.07 -6.27
C GLN A 271 4.98 34.04 -6.67
N LEU A 272 6.07 33.95 -5.89
CA LEU A 272 7.06 32.88 -5.94
C LEU A 272 6.61 31.70 -5.09
N ASN A 273 5.52 31.01 -5.48
CA ASN A 273 4.75 29.95 -4.79
C ASN A 273 5.50 28.91 -3.89
N SER A 274 6.83 28.91 -3.81
CA SER A 274 7.70 28.11 -2.94
C SER A 274 8.48 28.90 -1.88
N CYS A 275 8.34 30.23 -1.78
CA CYS A 275 9.14 31.07 -0.88
C CYS A 275 8.41 31.53 0.39
N VAL A 276 7.12 31.21 0.57
CA VAL A 276 6.37 31.60 1.76
C VAL A 276 6.66 30.65 2.92
N ARG A 277 7.17 31.18 4.02
CA ARG A 277 7.30 30.47 5.30
C ARG A 277 6.04 30.68 6.13
N ALA A 278 5.48 29.60 6.69
CA ALA A 278 4.37 29.70 7.63
C ALA A 278 4.78 30.57 8.84
N GLY A 279 4.02 31.64 9.11
CA GLY A 279 4.28 32.56 10.22
C GLY A 279 5.38 33.60 10.00
N GLN A 280 5.92 33.73 8.79
CA GLN A 280 6.85 34.81 8.43
C GLN A 280 6.15 35.88 7.58
N PRO A 281 6.59 37.15 7.66
CA PRO A 281 6.10 38.19 6.78
C PRO A 281 6.42 37.88 5.32
N GLU A 282 5.57 38.35 4.43
CA GLU A 282 5.79 38.27 2.99
C GLU A 282 7.07 39.04 2.62
N VAL A 283 7.92 38.43 1.79
CA VAL A 283 9.19 39.01 1.37
C VAL A 283 9.05 39.40 -0.11
N THR A 284 9.37 40.64 -0.45
CA THR A 284 9.43 41.08 -1.84
C THR A 284 10.84 40.86 -2.40
N TYR A 285 10.91 40.23 -3.57
CA TYR A 285 12.13 40.01 -4.34
C TYR A 285 12.13 40.96 -5.53
N TYR A 286 13.24 41.66 -5.74
CA TYR A 286 13.40 42.59 -6.84
C TYR A 286 14.30 41.97 -7.91
N PHE A 287 13.90 42.05 -9.17
CA PHE A 287 14.61 41.48 -10.31
C PHE A 287 14.82 42.53 -11.40
N CYS A 288 15.93 42.44 -12.12
CA CYS A 288 16.17 43.21 -13.33
C CYS A 288 16.92 42.33 -14.33
N LEU A 289 16.33 42.11 -15.50
CA LEU A 289 16.82 41.21 -16.55
C LEU A 289 17.15 39.82 -16.00
N GLY A 290 16.31 39.31 -15.09
CA GLY A 290 16.48 38.01 -14.44
C GLY A 290 17.48 38.01 -13.27
N ASP A 291 18.31 39.04 -13.11
CA ASP A 291 19.21 39.12 -11.96
C ASP A 291 18.49 39.69 -10.73
N LYS A 292 18.53 38.95 -9.62
CA LYS A 292 18.03 39.39 -8.32
C LYS A 292 18.81 40.61 -7.83
N LYS A 293 18.10 41.61 -7.33
CA LYS A 293 18.61 42.84 -6.72
C LYS A 293 18.36 42.84 -5.21
N ASN A 294 19.11 43.67 -4.48
CA ASN A 294 19.02 43.69 -3.01
C ASN A 294 17.74 44.38 -2.55
N ASP A 295 17.36 45.45 -3.23
CA ASP A 295 16.24 46.31 -2.90
C ASP A 295 15.62 46.94 -4.16
N GLU A 296 14.60 47.77 -3.94
CA GLU A 296 13.85 48.47 -4.98
C GLU A 296 14.72 49.50 -5.72
N ASP A 297 15.65 50.16 -5.01
CA ASP A 297 16.52 51.19 -5.59
C ASP A 297 17.53 50.56 -6.56
N ASP A 298 18.16 49.44 -6.19
CA ASP A 298 19.05 48.67 -7.06
C ASP A 298 18.33 48.17 -8.32
N MET A 299 17.07 47.76 -8.19
CA MET A 299 16.22 47.37 -9.31
C MET A 299 15.91 48.55 -10.22
N ASN A 300 15.44 49.67 -9.67
CA ASN A 300 15.10 50.86 -10.45
C ASN A 300 16.34 51.44 -11.16
N ALA A 301 17.50 51.44 -10.51
CA ALA A 301 18.77 51.82 -11.11
C ALA A 301 19.15 50.90 -12.28
N CYS A 302 18.98 49.58 -12.11
CA CYS A 302 19.23 48.62 -13.17
C CYS A 302 18.25 48.74 -14.34
N ILE A 303 16.96 48.94 -14.08
CA ILE A 303 15.92 49.18 -15.09
C ILE A 303 16.27 50.44 -15.88
N SER A 304 16.59 51.54 -15.19
CA SER A 304 16.97 52.81 -15.84
C SER A 304 18.22 52.65 -16.70
N ALA A 305 19.22 51.90 -16.23
CA ALA A 305 20.45 51.64 -17.00
C ALA A 305 20.25 50.72 -18.21
N ASN A 306 19.16 49.94 -18.23
CA ASN A 306 18.86 48.97 -19.28
C ASN A 306 17.52 49.25 -19.99
N GLU A 307 16.98 50.46 -19.88
CA GLU A 307 15.65 50.82 -20.36
C GLU A 307 15.47 50.44 -21.84
N ALA A 308 16.46 50.73 -22.68
CA ALA A 308 16.44 50.38 -24.10
C ALA A 308 16.36 48.85 -24.35
N LYS A 309 17.03 48.03 -23.52
CA LYS A 309 16.98 46.57 -23.65
C LYS A 309 15.64 46.01 -23.19
N ILE A 310 15.09 46.57 -22.12
CA ILE A 310 13.77 46.18 -21.59
C ILE A 310 12.68 46.52 -22.62
N ILE A 311 12.74 47.72 -23.21
CA ILE A 311 11.84 48.11 -24.30
C ILE A 311 11.96 47.14 -25.47
N GLN A 312 13.19 46.81 -25.90
CA GLN A 312 13.40 45.85 -26.98
C GLN A 312 12.82 44.47 -26.68
N GLN A 313 13.02 43.93 -25.48
CA GLN A 313 12.44 42.64 -25.07
C GLN A 313 10.92 42.67 -25.08
N GLN A 314 10.30 43.77 -24.60
CA GLN A 314 8.86 43.94 -24.62
C GLN A 314 8.32 44.01 -26.06
N GLU A 315 9.03 44.70 -26.97
CA GLU A 315 8.69 44.71 -28.38
C GLU A 315 8.84 43.33 -29.03
N ASP A 316 9.88 42.58 -28.70
CA ASP A 316 10.13 41.23 -29.22
C ASP A 316 9.06 40.24 -28.75
N GLU A 317 8.70 40.24 -27.46
CA GLU A 317 7.66 39.39 -26.89
C GLU A 317 6.28 39.70 -27.50
N CYS A 318 5.97 40.97 -27.63
CA CYS A 318 4.75 41.44 -28.25
C CYS A 318 4.66 41.11 -29.74
N SER A 319 5.77 41.24 -30.48
CA SER A 319 5.86 40.81 -31.88
C SER A 319 5.71 39.29 -32.00
N PHE A 320 6.28 38.53 -31.05
CA PHE A 320 6.11 37.08 -30.96
C PHE A 320 4.65 36.70 -30.70
N ASN A 321 4.01 37.26 -29.68
CA ASN A 321 2.60 37.00 -29.34
C ASN A 321 1.65 37.40 -30.47
N ARG A 322 1.94 38.51 -31.15
CA ARG A 322 1.23 38.96 -32.35
C ARG A 322 1.35 37.94 -33.47
N ASN A 323 2.56 37.41 -33.71
CA ASN A 323 2.80 36.36 -34.70
C ASN A 323 2.18 35.02 -34.30
N GLU A 324 2.17 34.67 -33.02
CA GLU A 324 1.52 33.45 -32.54
C GLU A 324 0.01 33.53 -32.74
N ALA A 325 -0.63 34.64 -32.35
CA ALA A 325 -2.06 34.86 -32.59
C ALA A 325 -2.40 34.79 -34.08
N ARG A 326 -1.54 35.36 -34.93
CA ARG A 326 -1.65 35.28 -36.40
C ARG A 326 -1.60 33.84 -36.93
N LEU A 327 -0.81 32.96 -36.31
CA LEU A 327 -0.58 31.59 -36.77
C LEU A 327 -1.47 30.53 -36.10
N ALA A 328 -1.92 30.76 -34.87
CA ALA A 328 -2.62 29.77 -34.05
C ALA A 328 -3.97 29.34 -34.64
N ASN A 329 -4.63 30.21 -35.41
CA ASN A 329 -5.81 29.87 -36.18
C ASN A 329 -6.06 30.92 -37.29
N PRO A 330 -5.78 30.60 -38.57
CA PRO A 330 -5.85 31.55 -39.68
C PRO A 330 -7.20 32.25 -39.85
N LYS A 331 -8.29 31.70 -39.26
CA LYS A 331 -9.64 32.27 -39.30
C LYS A 331 -10.15 32.81 -37.96
N ALA A 332 -9.48 32.58 -36.84
CA ALA A 332 -9.98 33.05 -35.53
C ALA A 332 -9.52 34.46 -35.17
N HIS A 333 -8.51 34.99 -35.86
CA HIS A 333 -8.01 36.33 -35.64
C HIS A 333 -8.18 37.24 -36.86
N ASP A 334 -9.09 36.91 -37.78
CA ASP A 334 -9.51 37.85 -38.81
C ASP A 334 -10.16 39.08 -38.14
N GLY A 335 -9.52 40.23 -38.25
CA GLY A 335 -9.97 41.47 -37.61
C GLY A 335 -8.91 42.13 -36.73
N LYS A 336 -9.38 42.85 -35.72
CA LYS A 336 -8.56 43.76 -34.91
C LYS A 336 -7.77 43.01 -33.83
N TYR A 337 -6.46 43.20 -33.82
CA TYR A 337 -5.53 42.76 -32.77
C TYR A 337 -4.95 43.98 -32.04
N GLY A 338 -5.07 44.02 -30.72
CA GLY A 338 -4.61 45.14 -29.90
C GLY A 338 -5.60 46.33 -29.81
N PRO A 339 -5.21 47.41 -29.10
CA PRO A 339 -3.88 47.66 -28.52
C PRO A 339 -3.60 46.84 -27.25
N HIS A 340 -2.34 46.47 -27.04
CA HIS A 340 -1.88 45.82 -25.80
C HIS A 340 -1.00 46.78 -24.99
N PRO A 341 -0.96 46.67 -23.64
CA PRO A 341 -0.03 47.44 -22.83
C PRO A 341 1.42 47.10 -23.21
N GLY A 342 2.22 48.11 -23.59
CA GLY A 342 3.65 47.94 -23.89
C GLY A 342 4.23 49.14 -24.67
N PRO A 343 5.56 49.29 -24.71
CA PRO A 343 6.22 50.35 -25.47
C PRO A 343 6.17 50.09 -26.98
N GLY A 344 6.47 51.15 -27.75
CA GLY A 344 6.61 51.07 -29.20
C GLY A 344 5.38 50.53 -29.91
N THR A 345 5.60 49.51 -30.77
CA THR A 345 4.53 48.95 -31.62
C THR A 345 3.47 48.16 -30.87
N CYS A 346 3.63 47.90 -29.57
CA CYS A 346 2.67 47.10 -28.79
C CYS A 346 1.40 47.84 -28.43
N GLY A 347 1.51 49.16 -28.22
CA GLY A 347 0.37 50.05 -28.03
C GLY A 347 -0.41 50.32 -29.32
N GLU A 348 0.06 49.84 -30.47
CA GLU A 348 -0.60 50.02 -31.75
C GLU A 348 -1.68 48.95 -31.96
N THR A 349 -2.69 49.31 -32.75
CA THR A 349 -3.68 48.37 -33.24
C THR A 349 -3.20 47.81 -34.58
N PHE A 350 -3.27 46.51 -34.74
CA PHE A 350 -3.06 45.82 -36.01
C PHE A 350 -4.35 45.16 -36.48
N TRP A 351 -4.46 44.96 -37.78
CA TRP A 351 -5.53 44.18 -38.37
C TRP A 351 -4.93 42.96 -39.06
N MET A 352 -5.51 41.80 -38.86
CA MET A 352 -5.00 40.53 -39.39
C MET A 352 -6.03 39.91 -40.34
N CYS A 353 -5.58 39.38 -41.47
CA CYS A 353 -6.41 38.62 -42.41
C CYS A 353 -5.56 37.63 -43.19
N ASP A 354 -5.92 36.34 -43.19
CA ASP A 354 -5.23 35.26 -43.93
C ASP A 354 -3.69 35.35 -43.81
N GLU A 355 -3.19 35.39 -42.57
CA GLU A 355 -1.76 35.49 -42.24
C GLU A 355 -1.06 36.82 -42.60
N ILE A 356 -1.77 37.80 -43.19
CA ILE A 356 -1.26 39.14 -43.51
C ILE A 356 -1.63 40.12 -42.39
N GLN A 357 -0.66 40.95 -42.01
CA GLN A 357 -0.83 42.02 -41.03
C GLN A 357 -0.95 43.38 -41.74
N TYR A 358 -1.94 44.17 -41.35
CA TYR A 358 -2.19 45.53 -41.81
C TYR A 358 -2.06 46.50 -40.62
N THR A 359 -1.47 47.67 -40.87
CA THR A 359 -1.30 48.71 -39.84
C THR A 359 -2.48 49.67 -39.78
N THR A 360 -3.35 49.65 -40.81
CA THR A 360 -4.55 50.49 -40.87
C THR A 360 -5.82 49.68 -41.16
N GLU A 361 -6.94 50.14 -40.61
CA GLU A 361 -8.25 49.55 -40.85
C GLU A 361 -8.66 49.63 -42.33
N SER A 362 -8.24 50.68 -43.05
CA SER A 362 -8.55 50.83 -44.47
C SER A 362 -7.89 49.77 -45.34
N GLU A 363 -6.64 49.39 -45.04
CA GLU A 363 -5.95 48.32 -45.78
C GLU A 363 -6.60 46.96 -45.51
N TYR A 364 -6.96 46.71 -44.25
CA TYR A 364 -7.74 45.53 -43.89
C TYR A 364 -9.10 45.50 -44.60
N ASN A 365 -9.82 46.62 -44.67
CA ASN A 365 -11.11 46.71 -45.37
C ASN A 365 -11.00 46.47 -46.88
N ASN A 366 -9.81 46.65 -47.44
CA ASN A 366 -9.50 46.35 -48.84
C ASN A 366 -8.98 44.91 -49.05
N SER A 367 -8.82 44.13 -47.97
CA SER A 367 -8.42 42.72 -48.02
C SER A 367 -9.61 41.81 -48.33
N ASN A 368 -9.32 40.54 -48.61
CA ASN A 368 -10.33 39.50 -48.86
C ASN A 368 -11.16 39.12 -47.63
N CYS A 369 -10.68 39.39 -46.40
CA CYS A 369 -11.46 39.07 -45.19
C CYS A 369 -12.60 40.07 -44.93
N ALA A 370 -12.43 41.34 -45.29
CA ALA A 370 -13.43 42.39 -45.01
C ALA A 370 -14.77 42.18 -45.74
N ASN A 371 -14.77 41.52 -46.89
CA ASN A 371 -15.97 41.27 -47.70
C ASN A 371 -16.71 39.97 -47.34
N THR A 372 -16.21 39.17 -46.40
CA THR A 372 -16.85 37.88 -46.04
C THR A 372 -17.86 37.97 -44.90
N GLY A 373 -17.94 39.09 -44.18
CA GLY A 373 -18.93 39.35 -43.13
C GLY A 373 -20.27 39.93 -43.61
N GLY A 374 -20.37 40.27 -44.90
CA GLY A 374 -21.50 41.02 -45.47
C GLY A 374 -22.23 40.30 -46.59
N GLY A 375 -22.89 39.18 -46.30
CA GLY A 375 -24.01 38.72 -47.13
C GLY A 375 -24.00 37.25 -47.51
N ASN A 376 -24.76 36.44 -46.75
CA ASN A 376 -25.93 35.77 -47.31
C ASN A 376 -26.84 35.21 -46.19
N GLY A 377 -27.49 36.11 -45.44
CA GLY A 377 -28.62 35.77 -44.56
C GLY A 377 -29.89 36.38 -45.16
N GLY A 378 -30.73 35.52 -45.73
CA GLY A 378 -31.84 35.91 -46.60
C GLY A 378 -32.83 36.92 -46.01
N GLY A 379 -33.22 37.87 -46.85
CA GLY A 379 -34.39 38.71 -46.64
C GLY A 379 -35.67 37.88 -46.65
N GLY A 380 -36.09 37.45 -45.47
CA GLY A 380 -37.44 36.97 -45.16
C GLY A 380 -38.16 38.02 -44.33
N ASN A 381 -39.09 38.71 -44.99
CA ASN A 381 -39.98 39.75 -44.51
C ASN A 381 -40.68 39.42 -43.17
N GLY A 382 -40.73 40.36 -42.22
CA GLY A 382 -41.79 40.40 -41.21
C GLY A 382 -41.41 40.88 -39.79
N GLY A 383 -42.04 41.99 -39.38
CA GLY A 383 -42.46 42.18 -37.98
C GLY A 383 -41.63 43.16 -37.17
N GLY A 384 -42.25 44.30 -36.83
CA GLY A 384 -41.66 45.34 -36.00
C GLY A 384 -41.69 45.02 -34.50
N GLY A 385 -41.12 45.94 -33.71
CA GLY A 385 -41.36 46.01 -32.27
C GLY A 385 -40.11 46.19 -31.43
N ASN A 386 -39.88 47.46 -31.04
CA ASN A 386 -39.15 47.98 -29.88
C ASN A 386 -38.69 46.98 -28.78
N GLY A 387 -37.47 47.22 -28.28
CA GLY A 387 -37.21 47.25 -26.84
C GLY A 387 -36.05 46.40 -26.30
N GLY A 388 -34.90 47.04 -26.06
CA GLY A 388 -34.18 46.96 -24.78
C GLY A 388 -33.35 45.70 -24.44
N GLY A 389 -32.02 45.88 -24.46
CA GLY A 389 -31.16 45.60 -23.31
C GLY A 389 -30.59 44.18 -23.12
N GLY A 390 -29.27 44.13 -22.89
CA GLY A 390 -28.69 43.15 -21.97
C GLY A 390 -27.62 42.23 -22.53
N ASN A 391 -26.39 42.45 -22.09
CA ASN A 391 -25.21 41.58 -22.13
C ASN A 391 -25.51 40.09 -21.95
N ASN A 392 -24.70 39.22 -22.57
CA ASN A 392 -24.01 38.11 -21.91
C ASN A 392 -23.05 37.38 -22.88
N CYS A 393 -21.75 37.43 -22.57
CA CYS A 393 -20.75 36.53 -23.13
C CYS A 393 -20.79 35.20 -22.34
N ALA A 394 -21.51 34.20 -22.86
CA ALA A 394 -21.19 32.80 -22.65
C ALA A 394 -20.18 32.45 -23.76
N GLY A 395 -18.97 31.95 -23.46
CA GLY A 395 -18.73 30.64 -22.86
C GLY A 395 -18.32 29.70 -23.99
N ASP A 396 -17.04 29.34 -24.05
CA ASP A 396 -16.53 28.00 -24.37
C ASP A 396 -15.04 28.04 -24.78
N CYS A 397 -14.21 27.40 -23.95
CA CYS A 397 -12.91 26.86 -24.37
C CYS A 397 -13.13 25.58 -25.19
N PRO A 398 -12.19 25.26 -26.10
CA PRO A 398 -11.67 23.90 -26.05
C PRO A 398 -10.14 23.81 -26.16
N THR A 399 -9.59 23.05 -25.21
CA THR A 399 -8.50 22.09 -25.34
C THR A 399 -7.67 22.09 -26.64
N HIS A 400 -6.40 22.48 -26.52
CA HIS A 400 -5.29 21.85 -27.24
C HIS A 400 -4.04 21.85 -26.35
N ALA A 401 -3.59 20.66 -25.95
CA ALA A 401 -2.25 20.47 -25.42
C ALA A 401 -1.30 20.33 -26.62
N GLN A 402 -0.57 21.38 -26.97
CA GLN A 402 0.55 21.30 -27.89
C GLN A 402 1.84 21.11 -27.10
N CYS A 403 2.51 19.97 -27.30
CA CYS A 403 3.89 19.77 -26.86
C CYS A 403 4.80 20.52 -27.84
N LEU A 404 5.34 21.68 -27.43
CA LEU A 404 6.39 22.35 -28.17
C LEU A 404 7.76 21.97 -27.59
N ALA A 405 8.55 21.25 -28.38
CA ALA A 405 9.97 21.05 -28.14
C ALA A 405 10.73 22.29 -28.61
N LYS A 406 11.37 23.01 -27.68
CA LYS A 406 12.40 24.01 -28.02
C LYS A 406 13.71 23.26 -28.24
N SER A 407 14.19 23.21 -29.47
CA SER A 407 15.53 22.72 -29.78
C SER A 407 16.47 23.91 -29.94
N ASP A 408 17.39 24.09 -29.00
CA ASP A 408 18.69 24.75 -29.23
C ASP A 408 19.70 24.25 -28.17
N GLY A 409 20.72 23.51 -28.61
CA GLY A 409 21.91 23.15 -27.82
C GLY A 409 22.02 21.68 -27.36
N PRO A 410 23.23 21.08 -27.33
CA PRO A 410 23.38 19.63 -27.47
C PRO A 410 23.26 18.84 -26.16
N LYS A 411 22.47 17.76 -26.26
CA LYS A 411 22.47 16.55 -25.43
C LYS A 411 22.18 16.75 -23.93
N PHE A 412 20.93 16.57 -23.52
CA PHE A 412 20.60 15.81 -22.30
C PHE A 412 19.21 15.18 -22.40
N LEU A 413 19.08 13.98 -21.84
CA LEU A 413 17.88 13.12 -21.82
C LEU A 413 16.70 13.80 -21.11
N ILE A 414 15.56 13.88 -21.78
CA ILE A 414 14.32 14.45 -21.26
C ILE A 414 13.52 13.35 -20.55
N ASN A 415 13.35 13.46 -19.22
CA ASN A 415 12.27 12.79 -18.50
C ASN A 415 11.06 13.74 -18.46
N MET A 416 10.01 13.43 -19.20
CA MET A 416 8.76 14.19 -19.20
C MET A 416 7.91 13.84 -17.95
N TRP A 417 7.51 14.85 -17.18
CA TRP A 417 6.44 14.76 -16.20
C TRP A 417 5.24 15.60 -16.67
N CYS A 418 4.07 14.98 -16.82
CA CYS A 418 2.81 15.68 -17.05
C CYS A 418 2.12 15.94 -15.71
N LYS A 419 1.72 17.19 -15.47
CA LYS A 419 0.94 17.61 -14.29
C LYS A 419 -0.54 17.62 -14.66
N GLN A 420 -1.33 16.69 -14.11
CA GLN A 420 -2.79 16.68 -14.26
C GLN A 420 -3.44 17.58 -13.20
N GLY A 421 -4.36 18.43 -13.66
CA GLY A 421 -5.11 19.37 -12.83
C GLY A 421 -6.00 18.68 -11.80
N SER A 422 -6.07 19.30 -10.63
CA SER A 422 -6.86 18.92 -9.47
C SER A 422 -8.36 19.16 -9.66
N GLY A 423 -9.16 18.12 -9.47
CA GLY A 423 -10.61 18.21 -9.31
C GLY A 423 -11.18 16.88 -8.80
N LEU A 424 -11.58 16.85 -7.54
CA LEU A 424 -12.24 15.73 -6.89
C LEU A 424 -13.69 15.60 -7.38
N SER A 425 -14.08 14.44 -7.91
CA SER A 425 -15.47 13.97 -7.81
C SER A 425 -15.51 12.45 -7.68
N ASN A 426 -16.20 11.98 -6.65
CA ASN A 426 -16.52 10.57 -6.43
C ASN A 426 -17.64 10.15 -7.40
N ASP A 427 -17.38 9.17 -8.26
CA ASP A 427 -18.24 7.97 -8.41
C ASP A 427 -17.62 6.93 -9.36
N PRO A 428 -17.81 5.61 -9.10
CA PRO A 428 -17.18 4.54 -9.86
C PRO A 428 -18.14 4.02 -10.93
N LEU A 429 -17.67 3.87 -12.18
CA LEU A 429 -18.06 2.83 -13.15
C LEU A 429 -17.52 3.21 -14.53
N CYS A 430 -16.45 2.55 -14.98
CA CYS A 430 -16.28 2.10 -16.37
C CYS A 430 -15.04 1.20 -16.49
N HIS A 431 -15.29 -0.07 -16.79
CA HIS A 431 -14.30 -1.02 -17.29
C HIS A 431 -13.84 -0.59 -18.69
N GLY A 432 -12.53 -0.62 -18.96
CA GLY A 432 -11.97 -0.35 -20.28
C GLY A 432 -10.50 -0.73 -20.38
N SER A 433 -10.27 -1.92 -20.92
CA SER A 433 -9.01 -2.60 -21.17
C SER A 433 -8.07 -1.88 -22.17
N GLY A 434 -6.75 -1.92 -21.88
CA GLY A 434 -5.71 -2.01 -22.90
C GLY A 434 -4.62 -0.95 -22.86
N TYR A 435 -3.47 -1.25 -22.24
CA TYR A 435 -2.20 -0.61 -22.58
C TYR A 435 -1.15 -1.66 -22.93
N ARG A 436 -0.62 -1.54 -24.16
CA ARG A 436 0.55 -2.25 -24.65
C ARG A 436 1.81 -1.56 -24.13
N SER A 437 2.72 -2.32 -23.55
CA SER A 437 4.09 -1.90 -23.25
C SER A 437 4.89 -1.67 -24.53
N CYS A 438 5.55 -0.52 -24.64
CA CYS A 438 6.72 -0.35 -25.49
C CYS A 438 7.96 -0.50 -24.60
N MET A 439 8.66 -1.63 -24.73
CA MET A 439 10.06 -1.77 -24.30
C MET A 439 10.94 -1.07 -25.34
N GLY A 440 11.77 -0.13 -24.90
CA GLY A 440 12.88 0.43 -25.67
C GLY A 440 14.20 -0.10 -25.11
N PHE A 441 15.06 -0.58 -26.00
CA PHE A 441 16.47 -0.90 -25.75
C PHE A 441 17.30 0.35 -25.46
#